data_AF-A0A3A8MGU3-F1
#
_entry.id   AF-A0A3A8MGU3-F1
#
_cell.length_a   1.000
_cell.length_b   1.000
_cell.length_c   1.000
_cell.angle_alpha   90.00
_cell.angle_beta   90.00
_cell.angle_gamma   90.00
#
_symmetry.space_group_name_H-M   'P 1'
#
loop_
_entity.id
_entity.type
_entity.pdbx_description
1 polymer ?
#
loop_
_entity_poly.entity_id
_entity_poly.type
_entity_poly.pdbx_seq_one_letter_code
_entity_poly.pdbx_strand_id
1 'polypeptide(L)'
;MQMRHIVLASFVTALLSIPGCRRVVPPQDTPEAMPAARPLIELQSPHYDGGSLSGRILVGTEAGPLSLDRRLIENSSLEVTAVQDCATAQPVEFLVADRFPPPAREEDFLKLDPGYWFGGEIEFPLFDERLNGKRGPDCIDLTLTFHPKPPTPAATTTVRITRIADQPDAG
;
A
#
# COMPACT_ATOMS: atom_id res chain seq x y z
N MET A 1 -27.10 93.56 8.02
CA MET A 1 -28.40 92.91 8.27
C MET A 1 -29.19 92.89 6.97
N GLN A 2 -29.97 91.82 6.72
CA GLN A 2 -30.78 91.54 5.51
C GLN A 2 -30.00 91.19 4.23
N MET A 3 -30.42 90.27 3.36
CA MET A 3 -31.40 89.17 3.37
C MET A 3 -31.18 88.40 2.06
N ARG A 4 -31.22 87.04 2.12
CA ARG A 4 -31.63 86.03 1.12
C ARG A 4 -31.30 86.20 -0.38
N HIS A 5 -30.83 85.12 -1.01
CA HIS A 5 -31.38 84.44 -2.22
C HIS A 5 -30.51 83.18 -2.49
N ILE A 6 -30.84 81.99 -1.97
CA ILE A 6 -31.56 80.88 -2.64
C ILE A 6 -31.37 80.84 -4.17
N VAL A 7 -30.56 79.88 -4.64
CA VAL A 7 -30.75 79.20 -5.93
C VAL A 7 -30.53 77.69 -5.70
N LEU A 8 -31.61 76.92 -5.89
CA LEU A 8 -31.57 75.47 -6.00
C LEU A 8 -30.91 75.07 -7.32
N ALA A 9 -30.02 74.08 -7.28
CA ALA A 9 -29.66 73.31 -8.46
C ALA A 9 -29.74 71.82 -8.10
N SER A 10 -30.89 71.22 -8.45
CA SER A 10 -31.12 69.78 -8.38
C SER A 10 -30.26 69.07 -9.42
N PHE A 11 -29.33 68.22 -8.99
CA PHE A 11 -28.68 67.24 -9.84
C PHE A 11 -29.40 65.89 -9.70
N VAL A 12 -30.15 65.53 -10.73
CA VAL A 12 -30.74 64.20 -10.90
C VAL A 12 -29.64 63.28 -11.46
N THR A 13 -29.08 62.43 -10.61
CA THR A 13 -28.12 61.41 -11.05
C THR A 13 -28.90 60.19 -11.53
N ALA A 14 -29.00 60.03 -12.85
CA ALA A 14 -29.60 58.86 -13.48
C ALA A 14 -28.73 57.61 -13.23
N LEU A 15 -29.28 56.62 -12.51
CA LEU A 15 -28.71 55.28 -12.42
C LEU A 15 -28.86 54.57 -13.77
N LEU A 16 -27.76 54.46 -14.51
CA LEU A 16 -27.66 53.57 -15.67
C LEU A 16 -27.55 52.12 -15.17
N SER A 17 -28.67 51.42 -15.13
CA SER A 17 -28.71 49.96 -14.96
C SER A 17 -28.18 49.30 -16.24
N ILE A 18 -26.91 48.90 -16.23
CA ILE A 18 -26.33 48.07 -17.28
C ILE A 18 -26.89 46.65 -17.09
N PRO A 19 -27.60 46.07 -18.09
CA PRO A 19 -27.97 44.66 -18.03
C PRO A 19 -26.70 43.83 -18.19
N GLY A 20 -26.12 43.41 -17.06
CA GLY A 20 -25.01 42.47 -17.05
C GLY A 20 -25.50 41.12 -17.56
N CYS A 21 -25.07 40.72 -18.76
CA CYS A 21 -25.18 39.34 -19.22
C CYS A 21 -24.41 38.44 -18.23
N ARG A 22 -25.12 37.81 -17.30
CA ARG A 22 -24.58 36.77 -16.44
C ARG A 22 -24.30 35.56 -17.32
N ARG A 23 -23.04 35.38 -17.74
CA ARG A 23 -22.57 34.12 -18.32
C ARG A 23 -22.87 33.04 -17.28
N VAL A 24 -23.82 32.15 -17.59
CA VAL A 24 -23.97 30.88 -16.90
C VAL A 24 -22.72 30.10 -17.26
N VAL A 25 -21.76 30.06 -16.35
CA VAL A 25 -20.66 29.10 -16.42
C VAL A 25 -21.31 27.76 -16.14
N PRO A 26 -21.31 26.80 -17.10
CA PRO A 26 -21.70 25.44 -16.81
C PRO A 26 -20.86 24.96 -15.62
N PRO A 27 -21.41 24.23 -14.65
CA PRO A 27 -20.60 23.65 -13.59
C PRO A 27 -19.43 22.92 -14.26
N GLN A 28 -18.20 23.36 -13.96
CA GLN A 28 -17.04 22.59 -14.37
C GLN A 28 -17.20 21.25 -13.69
N ASP A 29 -17.24 20.18 -14.49
CA ASP A 29 -17.05 18.83 -13.98
C ASP A 29 -15.72 18.85 -13.23
N THR A 30 -15.80 18.91 -11.89
CA THR A 30 -14.64 18.70 -11.03
C THR A 30 -14.07 17.36 -11.47
N PRO A 31 -12.79 17.26 -11.87
CA PRO A 31 -12.21 15.96 -12.20
C PRO A 31 -12.51 15.03 -11.03
N GLU A 32 -13.31 14.00 -11.28
CA GLU A 32 -13.69 13.05 -10.25
C GLU A 32 -12.38 12.50 -9.69
N ALA A 33 -12.06 12.87 -8.45
CA ALA A 33 -10.77 12.56 -7.87
C ALA A 33 -10.63 11.04 -7.88
N MET A 34 -9.60 10.53 -8.58
CA MET A 34 -9.38 9.09 -8.65
C MET A 34 -9.34 8.53 -7.23
N PRO A 35 -10.04 7.41 -6.97
CA PRO A 35 -10.03 6.82 -5.64
C PRO A 35 -8.60 6.48 -5.23
N ALA A 36 -8.29 6.67 -3.93
CA ALA A 36 -7.00 6.28 -3.37
C ALA A 36 -6.82 4.76 -3.44
N ALA A 37 -5.57 4.33 -3.66
CA ALA A 37 -5.20 2.93 -3.71
C ALA A 37 -5.53 2.20 -2.39
N ARG A 38 -6.15 1.01 -2.50
CA ARG A 38 -6.42 0.09 -1.38
C ARG A 38 -5.74 -1.24 -1.64
N PRO A 39 -4.47 -1.39 -1.25
CA PRO A 39 -3.69 -2.56 -1.59
C PRO A 39 -4.20 -3.83 -0.92
N LEU A 40 -4.02 -4.94 -1.64
CA LEU A 40 -4.29 -6.30 -1.19
C LEU A 40 -3.02 -7.14 -1.29
N ILE A 41 -2.93 -8.14 -0.44
CA ILE A 41 -1.86 -9.13 -0.43
C ILE A 41 -2.43 -10.52 -0.11
N GLU A 42 -2.00 -11.52 -0.87
CA GLU A 42 -2.35 -12.93 -0.67
C GLU A 42 -1.10 -13.80 -0.85
N LEU A 43 -0.92 -14.79 0.02
CA LEU A 43 0.11 -15.82 -0.14
C LEU A 43 -0.53 -17.10 -0.65
N GLN A 44 -0.08 -17.56 -1.81
CA GLN A 44 -0.55 -18.80 -2.44
C GLN A 44 0.48 -19.91 -2.30
N SER A 45 -0.04 -21.12 -2.12
CA SER A 45 0.75 -22.36 -1.98
C SER A 45 1.91 -22.22 -0.98
N PRO A 46 1.66 -21.75 0.25
CA PRO A 46 2.74 -21.59 1.23
C PRO A 46 3.38 -22.93 1.55
N HIS A 47 4.71 -22.93 1.62
CA HIS A 47 5.52 -24.05 2.04
C HIS A 47 6.46 -23.63 3.17
N TYR A 48 6.55 -24.47 4.20
CA TYR A 48 7.44 -24.25 5.33
C TYR A 48 8.09 -25.58 5.72
N ASP A 49 9.42 -25.58 5.77
CA ASP A 49 10.25 -26.77 6.04
C ASP A 49 10.90 -26.77 7.45
N GLY A 50 10.59 -25.75 8.26
CA GLY A 50 11.19 -25.54 9.57
C GLY A 50 12.32 -24.52 9.58
N GLY A 51 12.88 -24.18 8.41
CA GLY A 51 13.93 -23.18 8.23
C GLY A 51 13.47 -21.98 7.41
N SER A 52 12.83 -22.22 6.26
CA SER A 52 12.41 -21.19 5.31
C SER A 52 10.92 -21.25 4.99
N LEU A 53 10.33 -20.09 4.76
CA LEU A 53 9.02 -19.93 4.14
C LEU A 53 9.21 -19.68 2.64
N SER A 54 8.51 -20.43 1.79
CA SER A 54 8.41 -20.16 0.36
C SER A 54 6.97 -20.19 -0.13
N GLY A 55 6.75 -19.61 -1.31
CA GLY A 55 5.45 -19.60 -1.96
C GLY A 55 5.33 -18.45 -2.96
N ARG A 56 4.11 -18.25 -3.45
CA ARG A 56 3.82 -17.18 -4.41
C ARG A 56 3.04 -16.07 -3.73
N ILE A 57 3.61 -14.87 -3.70
CA ILE A 57 2.90 -13.69 -3.22
C ILE A 57 2.13 -13.04 -4.38
N LEU A 58 0.88 -12.69 -4.13
CA LEU A 58 0.06 -11.88 -5.01
C LEU A 58 -0.21 -10.52 -4.36
N VAL A 59 -0.03 -9.45 -5.13
CA VAL A 59 -0.37 -8.09 -4.72
C VAL A 59 -1.29 -7.44 -5.74
N GLY A 60 -2.29 -6.72 -5.24
CA GLY A 60 -3.34 -6.12 -6.05
C GLY A 60 -3.93 -4.90 -5.34
N THR A 61 -5.03 -4.38 -5.87
CA THR A 61 -5.72 -3.22 -5.29
C THR A 61 -7.22 -3.34 -5.51
N GLU A 62 -8.02 -3.06 -4.47
CA GLU A 62 -9.48 -3.06 -4.55
C GLU A 62 -10.02 -1.81 -5.25
N ALA A 63 -9.36 -0.68 -5.02
CA ALA A 63 -9.76 0.63 -5.50
C ALA A 63 -8.53 1.47 -5.76
N GLY A 64 -8.57 2.34 -6.77
CA GLY A 64 -7.45 3.21 -7.12
C GLY A 64 -6.24 2.46 -7.72
N PRO A 65 -5.43 3.11 -8.56
CA PRO A 65 -4.25 2.48 -9.12
C PRO A 65 -3.13 2.36 -8.08
N LEU A 66 -2.54 1.18 -8.00
CA LEU A 66 -1.42 0.87 -7.10
C LEU A 66 -0.09 0.97 -7.83
N SER A 67 0.90 1.61 -7.23
CA SER A 67 2.29 1.56 -7.70
C SER A 67 3.14 0.75 -6.72
N LEU A 68 3.81 -0.28 -7.21
CA LEU A 68 4.63 -1.21 -6.42
C LEU A 68 6.03 -1.39 -7.02
N ASP A 69 7.00 -1.73 -6.18
CA ASP A 69 8.31 -2.22 -6.64
C ASP A 69 8.19 -3.71 -6.98
N ARG A 70 8.34 -4.07 -8.27
CA ARG A 70 8.14 -5.44 -8.76
C ARG A 70 9.25 -6.41 -8.33
N ARG A 71 10.33 -5.90 -7.73
CA ARG A 71 11.43 -6.72 -7.22
C ARG A 71 11.08 -7.42 -5.91
N LEU A 72 10.03 -6.95 -5.21
CA LEU A 72 9.53 -7.53 -3.95
C LEU A 72 10.65 -7.81 -2.95
N ILE A 73 11.55 -6.83 -2.78
CA ILE A 73 12.71 -6.97 -1.90
C ILE A 73 12.25 -7.12 -0.45
N GLU A 74 12.73 -8.20 0.17
CA GLU A 74 12.66 -8.48 1.61
C GLU A 74 13.10 -7.26 2.43
N ASN A 75 12.33 -6.91 3.46
CA ASN A 75 12.58 -5.78 4.39
C ASN A 75 12.58 -4.39 3.74
N SER A 76 12.05 -4.28 2.52
CA SER A 76 11.90 -2.99 1.85
C SER A 76 10.49 -2.81 1.27
N SER A 77 10.06 -3.76 0.43
CA SER A 77 8.74 -3.73 -0.19
C SER A 77 7.83 -4.86 0.29
N LEU A 78 8.41 -5.93 0.83
CA LEU A 78 7.71 -7.06 1.42
C LEU A 78 8.48 -7.52 2.67
N GLU A 79 7.80 -7.72 3.78
CA GLU A 79 8.43 -8.02 5.07
C GLU A 79 7.64 -9.09 5.82
N VAL A 80 8.34 -9.98 6.52
CA VAL A 80 7.77 -10.81 7.58
C VAL A 80 7.83 -10.00 8.87
N THR A 81 6.70 -9.49 9.35
CA THR A 81 6.67 -8.56 10.50
C THR A 81 6.41 -9.26 11.83
N ALA A 82 5.87 -10.48 11.80
CA ALA A 82 5.69 -11.28 13.01
C ALA A 82 5.63 -12.77 12.68
N VAL A 83 6.19 -13.57 13.59
CA VAL A 83 6.06 -15.03 13.60
C VAL A 83 5.65 -15.46 15.00
N GLN A 84 4.62 -16.30 15.09
CA GLN A 84 4.14 -16.88 16.35
C GLN A 84 4.05 -18.39 16.21
N ASP A 85 4.31 -19.12 17.29
CA ASP A 85 3.98 -20.55 17.36
C ASP A 85 2.47 -20.72 17.51
N CYS A 86 1.83 -21.41 16.57
CA CYS A 86 0.38 -21.62 16.57
C CYS A 86 -0.14 -22.29 17.86
N ALA A 87 0.68 -23.16 18.47
CA ALA A 87 0.28 -23.96 19.61
C ALA A 87 0.25 -23.14 20.90
N THR A 88 1.18 -22.19 21.03
CA THR A 88 1.38 -21.41 22.26
C THR A 88 0.96 -19.95 22.13
N ALA A 89 0.70 -19.48 20.90
CA ALA A 89 0.49 -18.08 20.54
C ALA A 89 1.62 -17.15 21.03
N GLN A 90 2.82 -17.70 21.26
CA GLN A 90 3.97 -16.92 21.67
C GLN A 90 4.75 -16.42 20.45
N PRO A 91 5.24 -15.17 20.48
CA PRO A 91 6.19 -14.69 19.48
C PRO A 91 7.42 -15.58 19.41
N VAL A 92 7.92 -15.82 18.19
CA VAL A 92 9.13 -16.58 17.92
C VAL A 92 10.13 -15.64 17.27
N GLU A 93 11.36 -15.62 17.76
CA GLU A 93 12.46 -14.90 17.11
C GLU A 93 12.80 -15.56 15.78
N PHE A 94 12.92 -14.77 14.72
CA PHE A 94 13.21 -15.25 13.37
C PHE A 94 14.30 -14.41 12.72
N LEU A 95 14.90 -14.97 11.69
CA LEU A 95 15.93 -14.33 10.88
C LEU A 95 15.31 -13.30 9.95
N VAL A 96 16.03 -12.20 9.78
CA VAL A 96 15.69 -11.11 8.89
C VAL A 96 16.92 -10.88 8.03
N ALA A 97 16.82 -11.05 6.71
CA ALA A 97 18.01 -10.90 5.87
C ALA A 97 18.34 -9.42 5.68
N ASP A 98 19.56 -9.04 6.06
CA ASP A 98 20.13 -7.72 5.75
C ASP A 98 20.52 -7.66 4.26
N ARG A 99 19.51 -7.47 3.40
CA ARG A 99 19.71 -7.24 1.98
C ARG A 99 19.83 -5.74 1.72
N PHE A 100 20.92 -5.36 1.04
CA PHE A 100 21.15 -4.01 0.55
C PHE A 100 20.97 -3.98 -0.98
N PRO A 101 19.72 -3.99 -1.50
CA PRO A 101 19.50 -3.91 -2.93
C PRO A 101 20.00 -2.55 -3.48
N PRO A 102 20.38 -2.47 -4.75
CA PRO A 102 20.56 -1.19 -5.42
C PRO A 102 19.27 -0.34 -5.31
N PRO A 103 19.39 1.00 -5.28
CA PRO A 103 18.22 1.88 -5.32
C PRO A 103 17.27 1.52 -6.45
N ALA A 104 15.96 1.59 -6.18
CA ALA A 104 14.94 1.33 -7.18
C ALA A 104 15.07 2.32 -8.34
N ARG A 105 14.93 1.82 -9.57
CA ARG A 105 14.82 2.64 -10.78
C ARG A 105 13.35 2.76 -11.21
N GLU A 106 13.06 3.67 -12.13
CA GLU A 106 11.68 3.89 -12.58
C GLU A 106 11.08 2.62 -13.21
N GLU A 107 11.88 1.87 -13.95
CA GLU A 107 11.51 0.60 -14.57
C GLU A 107 11.28 -0.54 -13.57
N ASP A 108 11.66 -0.39 -12.30
CA ASP A 108 11.37 -1.36 -11.25
C ASP A 108 9.93 -1.21 -10.73
N PHE A 109 9.28 -0.08 -11.02
CA PHE A 109 7.91 0.17 -10.57
C PHE A 109 6.88 -0.33 -11.58
N LEU A 110 5.88 -1.04 -11.08
CA LEU A 110 4.70 -1.44 -11.84
C LEU A 110 3.48 -0.69 -11.33
N LYS A 111 2.63 -0.22 -12.26
CA LYS A 111 1.31 0.32 -11.93
C LYS A 111 0.25 -0.74 -12.22
N LEU A 112 -0.58 -1.04 -11.23
CA LEU A 112 -1.70 -1.96 -11.32
C LEU A 112 -3.01 -1.20 -11.18
N ASP A 113 -3.95 -1.43 -12.08
CA ASP A 113 -5.33 -0.98 -11.93
C ASP A 113 -6.15 -1.98 -11.10
N PRO A 114 -7.28 -1.56 -10.51
CA PRO A 114 -8.16 -2.47 -9.79
C PRO A 114 -8.56 -3.70 -10.61
N GLY A 115 -8.52 -4.87 -9.98
CA GLY A 115 -8.80 -6.17 -10.62
C GLY A 115 -7.59 -6.87 -11.25
N TYR A 116 -6.46 -6.18 -11.41
CA TYR A 116 -5.20 -6.80 -11.83
C TYR A 116 -4.35 -7.22 -10.62
N TRP A 117 -3.57 -8.28 -10.81
CA TRP A 117 -2.67 -8.84 -9.82
C TRP A 117 -1.26 -8.95 -10.38
N PHE A 118 -0.28 -8.56 -9.57
CA PHE A 118 1.12 -8.92 -9.78
C PHE A 118 1.47 -10.08 -8.86
N GLY A 119 2.22 -11.07 -9.37
CA GLY A 119 2.64 -12.21 -8.60
C GLY A 119 4.14 -12.46 -8.71
N GLY A 120 4.77 -12.81 -7.58
CA GLY A 120 6.19 -13.17 -7.52
C GLY A 120 6.43 -14.36 -6.59
N GLU A 121 7.42 -15.17 -6.92
CA GLU A 121 7.90 -16.23 -6.02
C GLU A 121 8.80 -15.61 -4.96
N ILE A 122 8.63 -16.07 -3.72
CA ILE A 122 9.36 -15.58 -2.55
C ILE A 122 9.99 -16.73 -1.78
N GLU A 123 11.08 -16.41 -1.09
CA GLU A 123 11.71 -17.28 -0.11
C GLU A 123 12.26 -16.42 1.03
N PHE A 124 11.79 -16.67 2.25
CA PHE A 124 12.22 -16.01 3.47
C PHE A 124 12.89 -17.03 4.39
N PRO A 125 14.21 -16.92 4.64
CA PRO A 125 14.84 -17.70 5.70
C PRO A 125 14.34 -17.19 7.05
N LEU A 126 13.68 -18.05 7.84
CA LEU A 126 13.12 -17.70 9.13
C LEU A 126 13.94 -18.25 10.30
N PHE A 127 14.51 -19.44 10.14
CA PHE A 127 15.26 -20.13 11.19
C PHE A 127 16.47 -20.84 10.60
N ASP A 128 17.59 -20.82 11.31
CA ASP A 128 18.78 -21.57 10.94
C ASP A 128 19.35 -22.23 12.20
N GLU A 129 19.16 -23.55 12.30
CA GLU A 129 19.63 -24.37 13.41
C GLU A 129 21.16 -24.26 13.60
N ARG A 130 21.92 -23.97 12.54
CA ARG A 130 23.37 -23.81 12.63
C ARG A 130 23.78 -22.48 13.26
N LEU A 131 22.96 -21.44 13.09
CA LEU A 131 23.21 -20.11 13.65
C LEU A 131 22.69 -19.97 15.08
N ASN A 132 21.49 -20.49 15.36
CA ASN A 132 20.80 -20.26 16.63
C ASN A 132 20.53 -21.54 17.45
N GLY A 133 20.91 -22.72 16.94
CA GLY A 133 20.72 -24.00 17.62
C GLY A 133 19.27 -24.46 17.71
N LYS A 134 18.34 -23.86 16.97
CA LYS A 134 16.90 -24.15 17.04
C LYS A 134 16.32 -24.33 15.63
N ARG A 135 15.73 -25.49 15.38
CA ARG A 135 14.76 -25.66 14.29
C ARG A 135 13.50 -24.86 14.64
N GLY A 136 12.84 -24.28 13.64
CA GLY A 136 11.59 -23.57 13.85
C GLY A 136 10.44 -24.49 14.29
N PRO A 137 9.34 -23.92 14.85
CA PRO A 137 8.18 -24.67 15.32
C PRO A 137 7.55 -25.56 14.25
N ASP A 138 6.72 -26.52 14.65
CA ASP A 138 5.98 -27.37 13.71
C ASP A 138 4.80 -26.64 13.05
N CYS A 139 4.33 -25.55 13.65
CA CYS A 139 3.29 -24.68 13.12
C CYS A 139 3.61 -23.24 13.46
N ILE A 140 3.47 -22.36 12.47
CA ILE A 140 3.62 -20.92 12.65
C ILE A 140 2.39 -20.14 12.15
N ASP A 141 2.03 -19.10 12.89
CA ASP A 141 1.19 -18.00 12.42
C ASP A 141 2.14 -16.86 12.00
N LEU A 142 2.19 -16.56 10.71
CA LEU A 142 3.12 -15.60 10.13
C LEU A 142 2.38 -14.41 9.53
N THR A 143 2.88 -13.20 9.79
CA THR A 143 2.31 -11.96 9.26
C THR A 143 3.24 -11.38 8.21
N LEU A 144 2.72 -11.21 6.99
CA LEU A 144 3.38 -10.55 5.87
C LEU A 144 2.85 -9.14 5.70
N THR A 145 3.74 -8.18 5.53
CA THR A 145 3.40 -6.79 5.23
C THR A 145 4.02 -6.35 3.91
N PHE A 146 3.18 -5.85 3.01
CA PHE A 146 3.58 -5.25 1.75
C PHE A 146 3.56 -3.73 1.88
N HIS A 147 4.64 -3.09 1.44
CA HIS A 147 4.85 -1.65 1.45
C HIS A 147 4.86 -1.10 0.01
N PRO A 148 3.72 -0.61 -0.49
CA PRO A 148 3.68 0.02 -1.80
C PRO A 148 4.40 1.37 -1.81
N LYS A 149 4.53 1.95 -3.00
CA LYS A 149 5.11 3.28 -3.14
C LYS A 149 4.26 4.31 -2.37
N PRO A 150 4.89 5.18 -1.54
CA PRO A 150 4.19 6.26 -0.88
C PRO A 150 3.43 7.15 -1.87
N PRO A 151 2.26 7.69 -1.50
CA PRO A 151 1.69 7.74 -0.14
C PRO A 151 0.75 6.57 0.20
N THR A 152 0.74 5.49 -0.58
CA THR A 152 -0.18 4.37 -0.37
C THR A 152 0.11 3.66 0.96
N PRO A 153 -0.91 3.34 1.79
CA PRO A 153 -0.71 2.59 3.03
C PRO A 153 -0.23 1.16 2.76
N ALA A 154 0.42 0.56 3.75
CA ALA A 154 0.81 -0.84 3.70
C ALA A 154 -0.42 -1.78 3.73
N ALA A 155 -0.26 -2.98 3.19
CA ALA A 155 -1.24 -4.07 3.30
C ALA A 155 -0.64 -5.24 4.06
N THR A 156 -1.44 -5.92 4.87
CA THR A 156 -0.99 -7.02 5.73
C THR A 156 -1.89 -8.23 5.55
N THR A 157 -1.29 -9.42 5.59
CA THR A 157 -2.01 -10.69 5.69
C THR A 157 -1.35 -11.59 6.72
N THR A 158 -2.16 -12.44 7.36
CA THR A 158 -1.68 -13.42 8.32
C THR A 158 -2.05 -14.81 7.84
N VAL A 159 -1.08 -15.72 7.86
CA VAL A 159 -1.22 -17.08 7.37
C VAL A 159 -0.77 -18.07 8.43
N ARG A 160 -1.55 -19.13 8.62
CA ARG A 160 -1.19 -20.29 9.43
C ARG A 160 -0.57 -21.35 8.54
N ILE A 161 0.62 -21.82 8.87
CA ILE A 161 1.35 -22.80 8.06
C ILE A 161 1.93 -23.88 8.97
N THR A 162 1.66 -25.14 8.63
CA THR A 162 2.27 -26.30 9.30
C THR A 162 3.48 -26.77 8.52
N ARG A 163 4.53 -27.16 9.22
CA ARG A 163 5.74 -27.73 8.62
C ARG A 163 5.40 -29.03 7.89
N ILE A 164 5.86 -29.17 6.65
CA ILE A 164 5.78 -30.45 5.96
C ILE A 164 6.89 -31.34 6.53
N ALA A 165 6.55 -32.55 6.95
CA ALA A 165 7.54 -33.51 7.43
C ALA A 165 8.58 -33.76 6.33
N ASP A 166 9.86 -33.83 6.70
CA ASP A 166 10.95 -34.16 5.77
C ASP A 166 10.57 -35.45 5.04
N GLN A 167 10.25 -35.36 3.74
CA GLN A 167 10.00 -36.54 2.94
C GLN A 167 11.37 -37.21 2.77
N PRO A 168 11.57 -38.46 3.26
CA PRO A 168 12.88 -39.08 3.17
C PRO A 168 13.29 -39.18 1.71
N ASP A 169 14.50 -38.70 1.40
CA ASP A 169 15.13 -38.86 0.10
C ASP A 169 14.95 -40.32 -0.34
N ALA A 170 14.32 -40.52 -1.49
CA ALA A 170 14.26 -41.84 -2.10
C ALA A 170 15.71 -42.23 -2.46
N GLY A 171 16.33 -43.00 -1.56
CA GLY A 171 17.69 -43.51 -1.69
C GLY A 171 17.90 -44.44 -2.87
#